data_AF-A0A288DMZ7-F1
#
_entry.id   AF-A0A288DMZ7-F1
#
_cell.length_a   1.000
_cell.length_b   1.000
_cell.length_c   1.000
_cell.angle_alpha   90.00
_cell.angle_beta   90.00
_cell.angle_gamma   90.00
#
_symmetry.space_group_name_H-M   'P 1'
#
loop_
_entity.id
_entity.type
_entity.pdbx_description
1 polymer ?
#
loop_
_entity_poly.entity_id
_entity_poly.type
_entity_poly.pdbx_seq_one_letter_code
_entity_poly.pdbx_strand_id
1 'polypeptide(L)'
;MFKKLILILNIGILFFSFGFAYKELIIQNIDKKPVRVIKVILDGQHYVVSSVAEDGGATLQELTKKVGGDTAVNGTFFCPDDYSSCGGTTHTNSERIYLGDGASWSRHRPDTSIRMVFGFDKDGNSAFVQNNMGKLIDAGLWIKPDQKKLESLQFGIGGFPAFLLEGEDVVEGYNAYLDTKMNTAGNKTFICSTEDGSTIYMGVVGGINIPQMPAYLKKNFDCRNALNLDAGNSIGMIYSGFVLDQSNRTRIMDAFVVLTREQYINLTRITPSNKTPYDAEEQYQLTEKDQQKVKTIYNALQPFIIQNGTKQKRSFISLLRSAVTAPKIVADPQKLAIIKDLLWRFFVIGEL
;
A
#
# COMPACT_ATOMS: atom_id res chain seq x y z
N MET A 1 37.51 22.47 23.73
CA MET A 1 37.75 21.05 24.06
C MET A 1 36.48 20.25 23.74
N PHE A 2 36.01 20.29 22.49
CA PHE A 2 36.05 19.17 21.53
C PHE A 2 35.99 17.77 22.16
N LYS A 3 34.79 17.16 22.12
CA LYS A 3 34.48 15.73 21.90
C LYS A 3 33.22 15.31 22.68
N LYS A 4 32.06 15.46 22.04
CA LYS A 4 31.00 14.44 22.12
C LYS A 4 30.59 14.09 20.69
N LEU A 5 31.43 13.21 20.15
CA LEU A 5 31.16 12.16 19.19
C LEU A 5 29.72 12.17 18.62
N ILE A 6 29.53 12.96 17.55
CA ILE A 6 28.50 12.67 16.57
C ILE A 6 28.99 11.41 15.87
N LEU A 7 28.46 10.26 16.26
CA LEU A 7 28.56 9.04 15.48
C LEU A 7 27.70 9.30 14.22
N ILE A 8 28.30 9.94 13.22
CA ILE A 8 27.79 9.89 11.85
C ILE A 8 28.00 8.44 11.43
N LEU A 9 26.99 7.61 11.67
CA LEU A 9 26.88 6.33 11.02
C LEU A 9 26.82 6.67 9.53
N ASN A 10 27.93 6.46 8.83
CA ASN A 10 27.95 6.30 7.38
C ASN A 10 27.10 5.06 7.09
N ILE A 11 25.78 5.22 7.14
CA ILE A 11 24.86 4.31 6.49
C ILE A 11 25.17 4.54 5.02
N GLY A 12 26.02 3.67 4.47
CA GLY A 12 26.18 3.54 3.04
C GLY A 12 24.82 3.13 2.49
N ILE A 13 23.95 4.10 2.23
CA ILE A 13 22.73 3.92 1.46
C ILE A 13 23.22 3.37 0.14
N LEU A 14 23.11 2.05 -0.05
CA LEU A 14 23.45 1.40 -1.29
C LEU A 14 22.56 2.01 -2.36
N PHE A 15 23.18 2.68 -3.33
CA PHE A 15 22.50 3.37 -4.42
C PHE A 15 22.07 2.34 -5.45
N PHE A 16 20.94 1.67 -5.21
CA PHE A 16 20.29 0.91 -6.25
C PHE A 16 19.12 1.71 -6.83
N SER A 17 19.21 2.05 -8.11
CA SER A 17 18.07 2.55 -8.87
C SER A 17 17.22 1.36 -9.29
N PHE A 18 16.10 1.15 -8.62
CA PHE A 18 15.13 0.10 -8.99
C PHE A 18 13.75 0.71 -9.19
N GLY A 19 13.51 1.20 -10.40
CA GLY A 19 12.18 1.19 -10.99
C GLY A 19 12.11 -0.05 -11.86
N PHE A 20 11.62 -1.16 -11.30
CA PHE A 20 11.33 -2.30 -12.14
C PHE A 20 9.99 -2.03 -12.84
N ALA A 21 9.92 -2.30 -14.13
CA ALA A 21 8.72 -2.22 -14.98
C ALA A 21 7.41 -2.64 -14.28
N TYR A 22 7.47 -3.69 -13.47
CA TYR A 22 6.35 -4.33 -12.80
C TYR A 22 5.97 -3.72 -11.44
N LYS A 23 6.85 -2.93 -10.81
CA LYS A 23 6.67 -2.36 -9.46
C LYS A 23 7.18 -0.93 -9.46
N GLU A 24 6.25 0.04 -9.44
CA GLU A 24 6.54 1.47 -9.46
C GLU A 24 6.05 2.16 -8.20
N LEU A 25 6.88 3.03 -7.63
CA LEU A 25 6.49 3.97 -6.59
C LEU A 25 6.12 5.33 -7.18
N ILE A 26 4.86 5.71 -7.03
CA ILE A 26 4.29 6.99 -7.46
C ILE A 26 4.25 7.94 -6.26
N ILE A 27 5.09 8.97 -6.27
CA ILE A 27 5.05 10.06 -5.29
C ILE A 27 4.92 11.39 -6.02
N GLN A 28 3.71 11.95 -6.05
CA GLN A 28 3.44 13.21 -6.76
C GLN A 28 2.19 13.92 -6.25
N ASN A 29 1.84 15.04 -6.87
CA ASN A 29 0.51 15.64 -6.71
C ASN A 29 -0.36 15.24 -7.92
N ILE A 30 -1.48 14.58 -7.67
CA ILE A 30 -2.48 14.26 -8.72
C ILE A 30 -3.79 14.95 -8.33
N ASP A 31 -4.32 15.80 -9.22
CA ASP A 31 -5.49 16.64 -8.94
C ASP A 31 -5.37 17.43 -7.63
N LYS A 32 -4.19 18.03 -7.38
CA LYS A 32 -3.84 18.78 -6.16
C LYS A 32 -3.84 17.95 -4.87
N LYS A 33 -3.99 16.63 -4.94
CA LYS A 33 -3.85 15.73 -3.79
C LYS A 33 -2.46 15.10 -3.79
N PRO A 34 -1.73 15.13 -2.67
CA PRO A 34 -0.47 14.41 -2.56
C PRO A 34 -0.74 12.91 -2.51
N VAL A 35 -0.08 12.14 -3.36
CA VAL A 35 -0.18 10.68 -3.41
C VAL A 35 1.16 10.01 -3.09
N ARG A 36 1.07 8.82 -2.50
CA ARG A 36 2.15 7.84 -2.34
C ARG A 36 1.54 6.48 -2.62
N VAL A 37 1.74 5.97 -3.81
CA VAL A 37 1.06 4.77 -4.30
C VAL A 37 2.09 3.83 -4.91
N ILE A 38 1.97 2.55 -4.60
CA ILE A 38 2.72 1.49 -5.23
C ILE A 38 1.82 0.90 -6.30
N LYS A 39 2.28 0.93 -7.55
CA LYS A 39 1.71 0.18 -8.67
C LYS A 39 2.43 -1.17 -8.76
N VAL A 40 1.67 -2.25 -8.90
CA VAL A 40 2.19 -3.60 -9.09
C VAL A 40 1.46 -4.24 -10.28
N ILE A 41 2.20 -4.83 -11.21
CA ILE A 41 1.65 -5.60 -12.33
C ILE A 41 1.77 -7.09 -12.00
N LEU A 42 0.64 -7.79 -12.03
CA LEU A 42 0.49 -9.23 -11.74
C LEU A 42 0.79 -10.07 -12.98
N ASP A 43 2.03 -9.99 -13.44
CA ASP A 43 2.55 -10.59 -14.66
C ASP A 43 2.92 -12.08 -14.55
N GLY A 44 2.60 -12.72 -13.42
CA GLY A 44 2.99 -14.09 -13.12
C GLY A 44 4.46 -14.25 -12.71
N GLN A 45 5.22 -13.16 -12.68
CA GLN A 45 6.51 -13.06 -11.99
C GLN A 45 6.39 -12.31 -10.66
N HIS A 46 5.32 -11.53 -10.49
CA HIS A 46 5.06 -10.74 -9.30
C HIS A 46 3.66 -10.97 -8.76
N TYR A 47 3.58 -11.01 -7.43
CA TYR A 47 2.40 -11.40 -6.68
C TYR A 47 2.17 -10.41 -5.55
N VAL A 48 0.92 -10.20 -5.19
CA VAL A 48 0.55 -9.53 -3.94
C VAL A 48 -0.08 -10.57 -3.03
N VAL A 49 0.36 -10.60 -1.77
CA VAL A 49 -0.14 -11.53 -0.74
C VAL A 49 -0.54 -10.77 0.51
N SER A 50 -1.38 -11.37 1.34
CA SER A 50 -1.63 -10.91 2.69
C SER A 50 -0.56 -11.48 3.63
N SER A 51 -0.10 -10.66 4.58
CA SER A 51 0.66 -11.08 5.75
C SER A 51 -0.11 -10.67 6.98
N VAL A 52 -0.45 -11.65 7.81
CA VAL A 52 -1.36 -11.50 8.95
C VAL A 52 -0.61 -11.62 10.27
N ALA A 53 -0.95 -10.79 11.24
CA ALA A 53 -0.44 -10.86 12.61
C ALA A 53 -1.37 -11.70 13.50
N GLU A 54 -0.79 -12.31 14.52
CA GLU A 54 -1.54 -12.84 15.66
C GLU A 54 -2.05 -11.68 16.54
N ASP A 55 -2.89 -12.03 17.51
CA ASP A 55 -3.31 -11.07 18.53
C ASP A 55 -2.09 -10.48 19.25
N GLY A 56 -2.19 -9.19 19.56
CA GLY A 56 -1.06 -8.33 19.90
C GLY A 56 -0.56 -7.54 18.69
N GLY A 57 -0.62 -8.06 17.47
CA GLY A 57 -0.15 -7.34 16.29
C GLY A 57 1.38 -7.28 16.18
N ALA A 58 1.85 -6.87 15.00
CA ALA A 58 3.25 -6.85 14.60
C ALA A 58 3.58 -5.54 13.86
N THR A 59 4.86 -5.23 13.72
CA THR A 59 5.30 -4.13 12.85
C THR A 59 5.14 -4.48 11.38
N LEU A 60 5.01 -3.46 10.52
CA LEU A 60 4.95 -3.68 9.08
C LEU A 60 6.22 -4.37 8.56
N GLN A 61 7.38 -4.07 9.15
CA GLN A 61 8.65 -4.73 8.84
C GLN A 61 8.60 -6.24 9.15
N GLU A 62 8.14 -6.62 10.33
CA GLU A 62 7.97 -8.03 10.71
C GLU A 62 6.99 -8.75 9.78
N LEU A 63 5.85 -8.13 9.47
CA LEU A 63 4.87 -8.70 8.54
C LEU A 63 5.44 -8.87 7.13
N THR A 64 6.25 -7.92 6.66
CA THR A 64 6.90 -7.98 5.35
C THR A 64 7.93 -9.11 5.30
N LYS A 65 8.78 -9.21 6.32
CA LYS A 65 9.79 -10.27 6.47
C LYS A 65 9.16 -11.65 6.64
N LYS A 66 8.04 -11.77 7.35
CA LYS A 66 7.31 -13.03 7.59
C LYS A 66 7.01 -13.78 6.30
N VAL A 67 6.67 -13.06 5.23
CA VAL A 67 6.33 -13.63 3.91
C VAL A 67 7.48 -13.53 2.90
N GLY A 68 8.63 -12.99 3.31
CA GLY A 68 9.84 -12.88 2.48
C GLY A 68 9.82 -11.76 1.45
N GLY A 69 8.93 -10.78 1.56
CA GLY A 69 8.81 -9.66 0.62
C GLY A 69 9.69 -8.46 0.97
N ASP A 70 9.62 -7.43 0.13
CA ASP A 70 10.42 -6.19 0.27
C ASP A 70 9.60 -4.90 0.07
N THR A 71 8.33 -5.02 -0.32
CA THR A 71 7.43 -3.89 -0.57
C THR A 71 6.08 -4.20 0.06
N ALA A 72 5.55 -3.29 0.86
CA ALA A 72 4.31 -3.51 1.59
C ALA A 72 3.58 -2.21 1.95
N VAL A 73 2.28 -2.35 2.19
CA VAL A 73 1.44 -1.35 2.87
C VAL A 73 0.68 -2.02 4.01
N ASN A 74 0.30 -1.24 5.03
CA ASN A 74 -0.56 -1.76 6.10
C ASN A 74 -1.92 -2.22 5.58
N GLY A 75 -2.54 -3.14 6.30
CA GLY A 75 -3.81 -3.77 5.96
C GLY A 75 -5.02 -3.11 6.65
N THR A 76 -5.91 -3.95 7.18
CA THR A 76 -7.26 -3.56 7.60
C THR A 76 -7.33 -2.88 8.97
N PHE A 77 -8.52 -2.35 9.25
CA PHE A 77 -8.91 -1.83 10.55
C PHE A 77 -8.76 -2.89 11.64
N PHE A 78 -8.40 -2.43 12.81
CA PHE A 78 -8.25 -3.28 13.98
C PHE A 78 -8.59 -2.51 15.24
N CYS A 79 -8.82 -3.26 16.31
CA CYS A 79 -8.89 -2.75 17.67
C CYS A 79 -7.46 -2.68 18.21
N PRO A 80 -6.87 -1.49 18.41
CA PRO A 80 -5.53 -1.37 18.94
C PRO A 80 -5.53 -1.44 20.48
N ASP A 81 -4.43 -1.91 21.06
CA ASP A 81 -4.23 -2.00 22.51
C ASP A 81 -4.31 -0.64 23.24
N ASP A 82 -3.99 0.46 22.55
CA ASP A 82 -4.07 1.82 23.06
C ASP A 82 -5.51 2.34 23.26
N TYR A 83 -6.53 1.59 22.82
CA TYR A 83 -7.93 1.96 22.97
C TYR A 83 -8.57 1.19 24.12
N SER A 84 -9.13 1.91 25.10
CA SER A 84 -9.79 1.29 26.26
C SER A 84 -10.94 0.36 25.86
N SER A 85 -11.68 0.70 24.79
CA SER A 85 -12.75 -0.12 24.21
C SER A 85 -12.28 -1.46 23.65
N CYS A 86 -10.97 -1.63 23.44
CA CYS A 86 -10.37 -2.84 22.88
C CYS A 86 -9.86 -3.82 23.95
N GLY A 87 -10.09 -3.53 25.23
CA GLY A 87 -9.70 -4.42 26.33
C GLY A 87 -8.18 -4.61 26.44
N GLY A 88 -7.38 -3.64 25.98
CA GLY A 88 -5.92 -3.67 26.07
C GLY A 88 -5.23 -4.71 25.19
N THR A 89 -5.93 -5.29 24.21
CA THR A 89 -5.37 -6.28 23.28
C THR A 89 -5.54 -5.83 21.84
N THR A 90 -4.45 -5.80 21.08
CA THR A 90 -4.49 -5.51 19.64
C THR A 90 -5.05 -6.71 18.87
N HIS A 91 -6.13 -6.53 18.11
CA HIS A 91 -6.77 -7.59 17.33
C HIS A 91 -7.65 -7.04 16.20
N THR A 92 -7.98 -7.85 15.21
CA THR A 92 -8.95 -7.47 14.16
C THR A 92 -10.14 -8.43 14.08
N ASN A 93 -11.29 -7.89 13.69
CA ASN A 93 -12.49 -8.64 13.35
C ASN A 93 -12.73 -8.70 11.84
N SER A 94 -11.84 -8.08 11.05
CA SER A 94 -11.86 -8.21 9.60
C SER A 94 -11.47 -9.61 9.17
N GLU A 95 -11.98 -10.00 8.02
CA GLU A 95 -11.68 -11.29 7.42
C GLU A 95 -10.21 -11.35 7.02
N ARG A 96 -9.58 -12.48 7.29
CA ARG A 96 -8.19 -12.75 6.96
C ARG A 96 -8.13 -14.13 6.34
N ILE A 97 -7.46 -14.21 5.20
CA ILE A 97 -7.19 -15.45 4.49
C ILE A 97 -5.70 -15.48 4.29
N TYR A 98 -5.05 -16.50 4.82
CA TYR A 98 -3.61 -16.65 4.75
C TYR A 98 -3.28 -18.09 4.43
N LEU A 99 -2.59 -18.28 3.30
CA LEU A 99 -2.24 -19.61 2.77
C LEU A 99 -3.46 -20.52 2.56
N GLY A 100 -4.57 -19.95 2.09
CA GLY A 100 -5.84 -20.65 1.89
C GLY A 100 -6.65 -20.89 3.17
N ASP A 101 -6.05 -20.65 4.33
CA ASP A 101 -6.74 -20.77 5.61
C ASP A 101 -7.43 -19.45 5.96
N GLY A 102 -8.74 -19.42 5.80
CA GLY A 102 -9.57 -18.34 6.36
C GLY A 102 -10.21 -18.71 7.69
N ALA A 103 -10.34 -19.99 8.02
CA ALA A 103 -11.06 -20.46 9.19
C ALA A 103 -10.30 -20.16 10.48
N SER A 104 -8.98 -20.35 10.49
CA SER A 104 -8.14 -20.04 11.67
C SER A 104 -7.90 -18.55 11.84
N TRP A 105 -8.00 -17.77 10.76
CA TRP A 105 -7.63 -16.35 10.75
C TRP A 105 -8.83 -15.39 10.84
N SER A 106 -10.04 -15.82 10.48
CA SER A 106 -11.23 -14.97 10.48
C SER A 106 -12.18 -15.33 11.62
N ARG A 107 -12.41 -14.42 12.56
CA ARG A 107 -13.26 -14.64 13.74
C ARG A 107 -14.76 -14.78 13.42
N HIS A 108 -15.21 -14.18 12.32
CA HIS A 108 -16.63 -14.11 11.96
C HIS A 108 -17.02 -14.90 10.70
N ARG A 109 -16.13 -15.78 10.21
CA ARG A 109 -16.44 -16.58 9.01
C ARG A 109 -17.66 -17.50 9.21
N PRO A 110 -18.43 -17.77 8.13
CA PRO A 110 -18.21 -17.30 6.77
C PRO A 110 -18.79 -15.91 6.47
N ASP A 111 -19.41 -15.23 7.43
CA ASP A 111 -20.10 -13.95 7.23
C ASP A 111 -19.13 -12.76 7.23
N THR A 112 -19.08 -12.03 6.12
CA THR A 112 -18.27 -10.82 5.98
C THR A 112 -19.05 -9.55 6.32
N SER A 113 -20.36 -9.65 6.58
CA SER A 113 -21.25 -8.52 6.84
C SER A 113 -21.06 -7.43 5.76
N ILE A 114 -20.90 -6.16 6.16
CA ILE A 114 -20.68 -5.02 5.26
C ILE A 114 -19.23 -4.90 4.73
N ARG A 115 -18.31 -5.81 5.13
CA ARG A 115 -16.90 -5.78 4.68
C ARG A 115 -16.74 -6.56 3.38
N MET A 116 -15.89 -6.03 2.51
CA MET A 116 -15.41 -6.73 1.31
C MET A 116 -14.02 -7.28 1.55
N VAL A 117 -13.72 -8.45 1.00
CA VAL A 117 -12.38 -9.03 0.98
C VAL A 117 -11.72 -8.74 -0.35
N PHE A 118 -10.57 -8.06 -0.30
CA PHE A 118 -9.66 -7.97 -1.42
C PHE A 118 -8.59 -9.06 -1.26
N GLY A 119 -8.49 -9.94 -2.25
CA GLY A 119 -7.63 -11.11 -2.16
C GLY A 119 -7.10 -11.60 -3.49
N PHE A 120 -6.40 -12.73 -3.43
CA PHE A 120 -5.71 -13.35 -4.55
C PHE A 120 -5.88 -14.86 -4.49
N ASP A 121 -6.15 -15.47 -5.64
CA ASP A 121 -6.19 -16.93 -5.77
C ASP A 121 -4.76 -17.54 -5.78
N LYS A 122 -4.70 -18.88 -5.92
CA LYS A 122 -3.43 -19.63 -5.99
C LYS A 122 -2.55 -19.30 -7.21
N ASP A 123 -3.12 -18.70 -8.24
CA ASP A 123 -2.45 -18.26 -9.47
C ASP A 123 -2.09 -16.77 -9.42
N GLY A 124 -2.37 -16.11 -8.28
CA GLY A 124 -2.11 -14.71 -8.04
C GLY A 124 -3.09 -13.76 -8.73
N ASN A 125 -4.24 -14.25 -9.22
CA ASN A 125 -5.25 -13.37 -9.79
C ASN A 125 -6.00 -12.65 -8.68
N SER A 126 -6.20 -11.34 -8.83
CA SER A 126 -6.97 -10.55 -7.87
C SER A 126 -8.44 -10.94 -7.87
N ALA A 127 -9.06 -10.91 -6.70
CA ALA A 127 -10.47 -11.12 -6.50
C ALA A 127 -11.02 -10.14 -5.46
N PHE A 128 -12.26 -9.70 -5.68
CA PHE A 128 -12.97 -8.81 -4.78
C PHE A 128 -14.32 -9.45 -4.43
N VAL A 129 -14.43 -9.93 -3.20
CA VAL A 129 -15.48 -10.91 -2.82
C VAL A 129 -16.13 -10.56 -1.49
N GLN A 130 -17.38 -10.99 -1.35
CA GLN A 130 -18.18 -10.83 -0.15
C GLN A 130 -18.97 -12.10 0.11
N ASN A 131 -19.26 -12.36 1.38
CA ASN A 131 -20.30 -13.29 1.77
C ASN A 131 -21.09 -12.70 2.93
N ASN A 132 -22.05 -11.83 2.60
CA ASN A 132 -22.93 -11.22 3.59
C ASN A 132 -24.12 -12.15 3.87
N MET A 133 -24.19 -12.67 5.11
CA MET A 133 -25.28 -13.54 5.58
C MET A 133 -26.40 -12.76 6.30
N GLY A 134 -26.29 -11.43 6.40
CA GLY A 134 -27.25 -10.53 7.05
C GLY A 134 -28.56 -10.33 6.28
N LYS A 135 -29.48 -9.55 6.87
CA LYS A 135 -30.77 -9.20 6.24
C LYS A 135 -30.59 -8.06 5.23
N LEU A 136 -31.48 -7.99 4.23
CA LEU A 136 -31.54 -6.96 3.17
C LEU A 136 -31.45 -5.49 3.64
N ILE A 137 -31.72 -5.19 4.91
CA ILE A 137 -31.66 -3.85 5.52
C ILE A 137 -30.24 -3.42 5.91
N ASP A 138 -29.27 -4.35 5.97
CA ASP A 138 -27.84 -4.05 6.13
C ASP A 138 -27.15 -3.85 4.75
N ALA A 139 -27.94 -3.44 3.75
CA ALA A 139 -27.54 -3.41 2.34
C ALA A 139 -26.31 -2.52 2.10
N GLY A 140 -25.25 -3.19 1.68
CA GLY A 140 -24.04 -2.59 1.14
C GLY A 140 -23.43 -3.47 0.06
N LEU A 141 -24.31 -3.88 -0.86
CA LEU A 141 -24.09 -4.31 -2.26
C LEU A 141 -24.05 -5.82 -2.59
N TRP A 142 -25.13 -6.20 -3.29
CA TRP A 142 -25.32 -7.42 -4.09
C TRP A 142 -25.21 -8.73 -3.34
N ILE A 143 -26.32 -9.03 -2.67
CA ILE A 143 -26.66 -10.28 -1.98
C ILE A 143 -26.68 -11.44 -3.00
N LYS A 144 -25.51 -11.97 -3.30
CA LYS A 144 -25.31 -13.37 -3.67
C LYS A 144 -24.05 -13.85 -2.94
N PRO A 145 -24.21 -14.58 -1.83
CA PRO A 145 -23.14 -15.36 -1.21
C PRO A 145 -22.28 -16.07 -2.26
N ASP A 146 -21.07 -15.58 -2.52
CA ASP A 146 -20.09 -16.32 -3.33
C ASP A 146 -19.05 -16.94 -2.41
N GLN A 147 -19.55 -17.79 -1.50
CA GLN A 147 -18.73 -18.53 -0.54
C GLN A 147 -17.65 -19.34 -1.26
N LYS A 148 -17.96 -19.88 -2.44
CA LYS A 148 -17.00 -20.63 -3.27
C LYS A 148 -15.82 -19.76 -3.70
N LYS A 149 -16.04 -18.49 -4.05
CA LYS A 149 -14.92 -17.59 -4.33
C LYS A 149 -14.10 -17.24 -3.09
N LEU A 150 -14.72 -17.02 -1.93
CA LEU A 150 -13.98 -16.79 -0.67
C LEU A 150 -13.12 -17.99 -0.24
N GLU A 151 -13.57 -19.22 -0.54
CA GLU A 151 -12.82 -20.45 -0.30
C GLU A 151 -11.73 -20.70 -1.35
N SER A 152 -11.83 -20.09 -2.53
CA SER A 152 -10.79 -20.18 -3.57
C SER A 152 -9.59 -19.26 -3.36
N LEU A 153 -9.66 -18.32 -2.41
CA LEU A 153 -8.59 -17.37 -2.17
C LEU A 153 -7.43 -18.04 -1.42
N GLN A 154 -6.21 -17.80 -1.88
CA GLN A 154 -4.98 -18.16 -1.18
C GLN A 154 -4.62 -17.08 -0.14
N PHE A 155 -4.90 -15.82 -0.47
CA PHE A 155 -4.60 -14.67 0.35
C PHE A 155 -5.76 -13.66 0.29
N GLY A 156 -6.01 -12.94 1.37
CA GLY A 156 -7.01 -11.88 1.36
C GLY A 156 -7.17 -11.18 2.70
N ILE A 157 -7.56 -9.92 2.64
CA ILE A 157 -7.84 -9.07 3.79
C ILE A 157 -9.19 -8.38 3.56
N GLY A 158 -10.08 -8.50 4.55
CA GLY A 158 -11.37 -7.81 4.62
C GLY A 158 -11.18 -6.36 5.02
N GLY A 159 -12.02 -5.47 4.52
CA GLY A 159 -11.95 -4.04 4.84
C GLY A 159 -13.29 -3.33 4.70
N PHE A 160 -13.35 -2.09 5.19
CA PHE A 160 -14.53 -1.25 5.11
C PHE A 160 -14.16 0.25 5.07
N PRO A 161 -14.89 1.07 4.28
CA PRO A 161 -15.85 0.64 3.27
C PRO A 161 -15.16 0.09 2.03
N ALA A 162 -15.92 -0.64 1.20
CA ALA A 162 -15.57 -0.76 -0.20
C ALA A 162 -15.72 0.61 -0.87
N PHE A 163 -14.79 0.95 -1.77
CA PHE A 163 -14.88 2.18 -2.55
C PHE A 163 -15.55 1.93 -3.90
N LEU A 164 -15.12 0.88 -4.60
CA LEU A 164 -15.59 0.53 -5.93
C LEU A 164 -15.87 -0.96 -6.00
N LEU A 165 -16.99 -1.32 -6.62
CA LEU A 165 -17.34 -2.69 -6.95
C LEU A 165 -17.73 -2.74 -8.42
N GLU A 166 -16.97 -3.49 -9.22
CA GLU A 166 -17.21 -3.60 -10.66
C GLU A 166 -17.28 -2.24 -11.38
N GLY A 167 -16.52 -1.27 -10.90
CA GLY A 167 -16.44 0.10 -11.43
C GLY A 167 -17.48 1.05 -10.85
N GLU A 168 -18.46 0.56 -10.09
CA GLU A 168 -19.51 1.38 -9.49
C GLU A 168 -19.09 1.94 -8.12
N ASP A 169 -19.46 3.19 -7.86
CA ASP A 169 -19.31 3.80 -6.54
C ASP A 169 -20.31 3.15 -5.59
N VAL A 170 -19.76 2.56 -4.54
CA VAL A 170 -20.51 1.79 -3.56
C VAL A 170 -20.58 2.46 -2.19
N VAL A 171 -19.90 3.59 -2.02
CA VAL A 171 -19.78 4.27 -0.73
C VAL A 171 -21.11 4.83 -0.26
N GLU A 172 -21.99 5.23 -1.17
CA GLU A 172 -23.32 5.74 -0.84
C GLU A 172 -24.14 4.74 -0.01
N GLY A 173 -23.99 3.44 -0.28
CA GLY A 173 -24.64 2.37 0.48
C GLY A 173 -24.19 2.30 1.95
N TYR A 174 -23.09 2.95 2.30
CA TYR A 174 -22.52 2.92 3.64
C TYR A 174 -22.76 4.20 4.46
N ASN A 175 -23.51 5.18 3.96
CA ASN A 175 -23.66 6.49 4.59
C ASN A 175 -24.02 6.45 6.09
N ALA A 176 -24.87 5.50 6.51
CA ALA A 176 -25.27 5.32 7.91
C ALA A 176 -24.15 4.77 8.82
N TYR A 177 -23.09 4.20 8.24
CA TYR A 177 -21.97 3.56 8.93
C TYR A 177 -20.68 4.40 8.88
N LEU A 178 -20.65 5.48 8.10
CA LEU A 178 -19.47 6.34 8.00
C LEU A 178 -19.38 7.29 9.20
N ASP A 179 -18.30 7.18 9.96
CA ASP A 179 -18.05 8.10 11.08
C ASP A 179 -17.53 9.48 10.63
N THR A 180 -17.39 10.42 11.56
CA THR A 180 -16.87 11.76 11.29
C THR A 180 -15.44 11.75 10.73
N LYS A 181 -14.58 10.81 11.16
CA LYS A 181 -13.18 10.71 10.71
C LYS A 181 -13.10 10.21 9.26
N MET A 182 -14.00 9.32 8.86
CA MET A 182 -14.17 8.84 7.48
C MET A 182 -14.64 9.98 6.57
N ASN A 183 -15.58 10.80 7.04
CA ASN A 183 -16.11 11.96 6.30
C ASN A 183 -15.17 13.17 6.26
N THR A 184 -14.21 13.24 7.18
CA THR A 184 -13.23 14.34 7.23
C THR A 184 -12.05 14.10 6.28
N ALA A 185 -11.65 15.15 5.57
CA ALA A 185 -10.49 15.12 4.68
C ALA A 185 -9.19 14.85 5.47
N GLY A 186 -8.39 13.90 4.99
CA GLY A 186 -7.13 13.51 5.62
C GLY A 186 -6.36 12.53 4.74
N ASN A 187 -5.39 11.82 5.33
CA ASN A 187 -4.76 10.70 4.64
C ASN A 187 -5.70 9.50 4.69
N LYS A 188 -6.03 8.95 3.52
CA LYS A 188 -6.81 7.73 3.35
C LYS A 188 -5.98 6.71 2.59
N THR A 189 -6.07 5.46 3.00
CA THR A 189 -5.32 4.33 2.45
C THR A 189 -6.25 3.47 1.62
N PHE A 190 -5.70 2.82 0.60
CA PHE A 190 -6.50 1.99 -0.29
C PHE A 190 -5.66 0.87 -0.89
N ILE A 191 -6.38 -0.13 -1.40
CA ILE A 191 -5.91 -1.07 -2.43
C ILE A 191 -6.99 -1.13 -3.52
N CYS A 192 -6.59 -1.23 -4.79
CA CYS A 192 -7.51 -1.41 -5.90
C CYS A 192 -6.89 -2.27 -7.02
N SER A 193 -7.75 -2.81 -7.89
CA SER A 193 -7.35 -3.41 -9.17
C SER A 193 -7.94 -2.64 -10.35
N THR A 194 -7.25 -2.68 -11.49
CA THR A 194 -7.76 -2.27 -12.81
C THR A 194 -8.85 -3.21 -13.32
N GLU A 195 -9.48 -2.83 -14.44
CA GLU A 195 -10.60 -3.58 -15.04
C GLU A 195 -10.27 -5.04 -15.37
N ASP A 196 -9.05 -5.28 -15.86
CA ASP A 196 -8.52 -6.60 -16.22
C ASP A 196 -7.96 -7.39 -15.02
N GLY A 197 -7.94 -6.78 -13.82
CA GLY A 197 -7.35 -7.38 -12.62
C GLY A 197 -5.83 -7.56 -12.66
N SER A 198 -5.14 -7.05 -13.68
CA SER A 198 -3.70 -7.28 -13.86
C SER A 198 -2.84 -6.26 -13.12
N THR A 199 -3.37 -5.07 -12.84
CA THR A 199 -2.63 -4.00 -12.15
C THR A 199 -3.27 -3.71 -10.80
N ILE A 200 -2.45 -3.72 -9.75
CA ILE A 200 -2.81 -3.35 -8.39
C ILE A 200 -2.21 -1.99 -8.04
N TYR A 201 -3.03 -1.12 -7.47
CA TYR A 201 -2.57 0.11 -6.83
C TYR A 201 -2.84 0.04 -5.34
N MET A 202 -1.84 0.32 -4.53
CA MET A 202 -2.00 0.37 -3.07
C MET A 202 -1.19 1.50 -2.45
N GLY A 203 -1.74 2.19 -1.46
CA GLY A 203 -1.04 3.29 -0.81
C GLY A 203 -1.96 4.34 -0.23
N VAL A 204 -1.54 5.61 -0.31
CA VAL A 204 -2.14 6.74 0.39
C VAL A 204 -2.50 7.87 -0.57
N VAL A 205 -3.72 8.38 -0.44
CA VAL A 205 -4.14 9.67 -0.98
C VAL A 205 -4.34 10.65 0.18
N GLY A 206 -3.68 11.80 0.11
CA GLY A 206 -3.75 12.83 1.16
C GLY A 206 -4.78 13.90 0.89
N GLY A 207 -5.35 14.45 1.97
CA GLY A 207 -6.33 15.54 1.92
C GLY A 207 -7.66 15.15 1.28
N ILE A 208 -8.07 13.89 1.39
CA ILE A 208 -9.30 13.33 0.81
C ILE A 208 -10.14 12.67 1.90
N ASN A 209 -11.46 12.60 1.69
CA ASN A 209 -12.38 11.85 2.54
C ASN A 209 -12.89 10.59 1.83
N ILE A 210 -13.53 9.70 2.58
CA ILE A 210 -14.03 8.43 2.06
C ILE A 210 -15.03 8.63 0.89
N PRO A 211 -16.02 9.54 0.95
CA PRO A 211 -16.92 9.78 -0.19
C PRO A 211 -16.26 10.28 -1.48
N GLN A 212 -15.09 10.92 -1.39
CA GLN A 212 -14.36 11.40 -2.57
C GLN A 212 -13.44 10.34 -3.20
N MET A 213 -13.09 9.28 -2.46
CA MET A 213 -12.13 8.27 -2.90
C MET A 213 -12.57 7.54 -4.18
N PRO A 214 -13.82 7.06 -4.35
CA PRO A 214 -14.22 6.28 -5.52
C PRO A 214 -13.98 7.03 -6.84
N ALA A 215 -14.53 8.25 -6.96
CA ALA A 215 -14.34 9.08 -8.14
C ALA A 215 -12.85 9.42 -8.39
N TYR A 216 -12.09 9.66 -7.33
CA TYR A 216 -10.66 9.94 -7.43
C TYR A 216 -9.87 8.73 -7.95
N LEU A 217 -10.16 7.54 -7.43
CA LEU A 217 -9.50 6.29 -7.81
C LEU A 217 -9.83 5.88 -9.25
N LYS A 218 -11.10 5.99 -9.67
CA LYS A 218 -11.51 5.77 -11.07
C LYS A 218 -10.74 6.69 -12.02
N LYS A 219 -10.74 8.00 -11.73
CA LYS A 219 -10.14 9.00 -12.62
C LYS A 219 -8.62 8.86 -12.76
N ASN A 220 -7.93 8.56 -11.66
CA ASN A 220 -6.47 8.71 -11.59
C ASN A 220 -5.69 7.40 -11.62
N PHE A 221 -6.33 6.27 -11.35
CA PHE A 221 -5.69 4.95 -11.30
C PHE A 221 -6.48 3.87 -12.05
N ASP A 222 -7.58 4.23 -12.71
CA ASP A 222 -8.43 3.30 -13.46
C ASP A 222 -8.91 2.11 -12.62
N CYS A 223 -9.15 2.35 -11.32
CA CYS A 223 -9.60 1.31 -10.41
C CYS A 223 -11.02 0.86 -10.78
N ARG A 224 -11.23 -0.46 -10.89
CA ARG A 224 -12.55 -1.11 -11.01
C ARG A 224 -13.05 -1.63 -9.67
N ASN A 225 -12.20 -2.32 -8.92
CA ASN A 225 -12.50 -2.83 -7.59
C ASN A 225 -11.56 -2.17 -6.59
N ALA A 226 -12.08 -1.60 -5.51
CA ALA A 226 -11.27 -0.83 -4.56
C ALA A 226 -11.78 -0.96 -3.13
N LEU A 227 -10.83 -1.03 -2.18
CA LEU A 227 -11.08 -1.24 -0.76
C LEU A 227 -10.34 -0.19 0.07
N ASN A 228 -11.01 0.32 1.10
CA ASN A 228 -10.37 1.13 2.12
C ASN A 228 -9.54 0.27 3.09
N LEU A 229 -8.35 0.78 3.44
CA LEU A 229 -7.46 0.16 4.43
C LEU A 229 -7.42 1.01 5.71
N ASP A 230 -6.73 0.54 6.76
CA ASP A 230 -6.59 1.33 7.97
C ASP A 230 -5.71 2.56 7.72
N ALA A 231 -6.09 3.68 8.33
CA ALA A 231 -5.50 4.98 8.09
C ALA A 231 -5.19 5.71 9.40
N GLY A 232 -4.73 6.95 9.31
CA GLY A 232 -4.30 7.71 10.48
C GLY A 232 -3.03 7.13 11.07
N ASN A 233 -3.04 6.73 12.34
CA ASN A 233 -1.84 6.30 13.06
C ASN A 233 -1.33 4.91 12.66
N SER A 234 -2.03 4.19 11.78
CA SER A 234 -1.63 2.86 11.31
C SER A 234 -0.98 2.90 9.92
N ILE A 235 -0.87 4.07 9.29
CA ILE A 235 -0.29 4.18 7.95
C ILE A 235 1.17 3.72 8.00
N GLY A 236 1.49 2.72 7.19
CA GLY A 236 2.82 2.21 6.99
C GLY A 236 3.07 1.88 5.53
N MET A 237 4.30 2.13 5.07
CA MET A 237 4.72 1.82 3.70
C MET A 237 6.19 1.42 3.66
N ILE A 238 6.47 0.30 3.00
CA ILE A 238 7.81 -0.19 2.68
C ILE A 238 7.89 -0.34 1.17
N TYR A 239 9.01 0.06 0.57
CA TYR A 239 9.26 -0.11 -0.84
C TYR A 239 10.71 -0.51 -1.09
N SER A 240 10.89 -1.67 -1.74
CA SER A 240 12.19 -2.21 -2.12
C SER A 240 13.19 -2.28 -0.95
N GLY A 241 12.70 -2.72 0.21
CA GLY A 241 13.48 -2.85 1.44
C GLY A 241 13.67 -1.55 2.23
N PHE A 242 13.06 -0.44 1.83
CA PHE A 242 13.15 0.83 2.56
C PHE A 242 11.82 1.23 3.18
N VAL A 243 11.86 1.63 4.45
CA VAL A 243 10.71 2.17 5.17
C VAL A 243 10.49 3.62 4.71
N LEU A 244 9.30 3.90 4.17
CA LEU A 244 8.93 5.22 3.62
C LEU A 244 7.91 5.96 4.47
N ASP A 245 7.06 5.23 5.17
CA ASP A 245 6.10 5.77 6.12
C ASP A 245 5.97 4.81 7.30
N GLN A 246 6.00 5.36 8.50
CA GLN A 246 5.80 4.63 9.75
C GLN A 246 5.15 5.60 10.72
N SER A 247 3.87 5.40 10.95
CA SER A 247 3.10 6.18 11.91
C SER A 247 3.46 5.79 13.35
N ASN A 248 2.99 6.58 14.32
CA ASN A 248 3.31 6.37 15.75
C ASN A 248 2.84 5.01 16.27
N ARG A 249 1.77 4.44 15.71
CA ARG A 249 1.34 3.08 16.07
C ARG A 249 2.21 2.09 15.31
N THR A 250 3.10 1.44 16.04
CA THR A 250 4.05 0.49 15.46
C THR A 250 3.43 -0.87 15.22
N ARG A 251 2.48 -1.30 16.05
CA ARG A 251 1.80 -2.60 15.94
C ARG A 251 0.52 -2.45 15.12
N ILE A 252 0.44 -3.20 14.03
CA ILE A 252 -0.72 -3.32 13.13
C ILE A 252 -1.10 -4.79 13.01
N MET A 253 -2.28 -5.07 12.43
CA MET A 253 -2.75 -6.44 12.30
C MET A 253 -2.34 -7.12 11.00
N ASP A 254 -2.34 -6.41 9.89
CA ASP A 254 -2.16 -7.05 8.59
C ASP A 254 -1.37 -6.15 7.63
N ALA A 255 -0.90 -6.75 6.53
CA ALA A 255 -0.22 -6.05 5.45
C ALA A 255 -0.51 -6.71 4.10
N PHE A 256 -0.54 -5.91 3.04
CA PHE A 256 -0.35 -6.42 1.68
C PHE A 256 1.12 -6.31 1.33
N VAL A 257 1.70 -7.41 0.85
CA VAL A 257 3.14 -7.54 0.56
C VAL A 257 3.34 -8.03 -0.86
N VAL A 258 4.29 -7.43 -1.57
CA VAL A 258 4.68 -7.83 -2.93
C VAL A 258 5.79 -8.88 -2.86
N LEU A 259 5.61 -9.98 -3.59
CA LEU A 259 6.56 -11.07 -3.72
C LEU A 259 6.96 -11.28 -5.19
N THR A 260 8.20 -11.70 -5.42
CA THR A 260 8.59 -12.36 -6.67
C THR A 260 7.98 -13.76 -6.75
N ARG A 261 7.98 -14.36 -7.94
CA ARG A 261 7.52 -15.73 -8.16
C ARG A 261 8.27 -16.75 -7.31
N GLU A 262 9.58 -16.59 -7.18
CA GLU A 262 10.40 -17.47 -6.33
C GLU A 262 9.99 -17.36 -4.86
N GLN A 263 9.82 -16.14 -4.36
CA GLN A 263 9.35 -15.90 -2.99
C GLN A 263 7.95 -16.47 -2.77
N TYR A 264 7.05 -16.29 -3.74
CA TYR A 264 5.68 -16.84 -3.70
C TYR A 264 5.70 -18.38 -3.65
N ILE A 265 6.47 -19.04 -4.52
CA ILE A 265 6.60 -20.51 -4.55
C ILE A 265 7.19 -21.01 -3.23
N ASN A 266 8.20 -20.33 -2.69
CA ASN A 266 8.80 -20.71 -1.42
C ASN A 266 7.80 -20.60 -0.25
N LEU A 267 7.01 -19.51 -0.22
CA LEU A 267 6.00 -19.28 0.82
C LEU A 267 4.84 -20.28 0.73
N THR A 268 4.30 -20.49 -0.47
CA THR A 268 3.05 -21.24 -0.67
C THR A 268 3.25 -22.72 -0.93
N ARG A 269 4.43 -23.13 -1.40
CA ARG A 269 4.70 -24.45 -1.98
C ARG A 269 3.84 -24.78 -3.21
N ILE A 270 3.24 -23.76 -3.83
CA ILE A 270 2.45 -23.86 -5.06
C ILE A 270 3.28 -23.29 -6.21
N THR A 271 3.25 -23.95 -7.36
CA THR A 271 3.77 -23.40 -8.62
C THR A 271 2.60 -22.78 -9.38
N PRO A 272 2.50 -21.44 -9.48
CA PRO A 272 1.42 -20.79 -10.22
C PRO A 272 1.50 -21.10 -11.71
N SER A 273 0.39 -20.92 -12.42
CA SER A 273 0.40 -20.96 -13.88
C SER A 273 1.38 -19.94 -14.46
N ASN A 274 2.01 -20.27 -15.60
CA ASN A 274 2.84 -19.29 -16.32
C ASN A 274 1.93 -18.25 -16.98
N LYS A 275 2.31 -16.98 -16.86
CA LYS A 275 1.71 -15.86 -17.60
C LYS A 275 2.79 -15.20 -18.44
N THR A 276 2.39 -14.49 -19.48
CA THR A 276 3.32 -13.67 -20.26
C THR A 276 3.84 -12.55 -19.34
N PRO A 277 5.15 -12.49 -19.07
CA PRO A 277 5.71 -11.42 -18.26
C PRO A 277 5.41 -10.06 -18.91
N TYR A 278 5.17 -9.06 -18.08
CA TYR A 278 5.03 -7.70 -18.56
C TYR A 278 6.41 -7.18 -18.96
N ASP A 279 6.53 -6.79 -20.21
CA ASP A 279 7.70 -6.08 -20.71
C ASP A 279 7.34 -4.59 -20.74
N ALA A 280 7.98 -3.77 -19.89
CA ALA A 280 7.79 -2.33 -20.00
C ALA A 280 8.55 -1.84 -21.22
N GLU A 281 7.86 -1.13 -22.11
CA GLU A 281 8.52 -0.22 -23.05
C GLU A 281 9.51 0.67 -22.27
N GLU A 282 10.73 0.79 -22.80
CA GLU A 282 11.95 1.26 -22.11
C GLU A 282 11.73 2.46 -21.19
N GLN A 283 11.49 2.20 -19.90
CA GLN A 283 11.61 3.24 -18.88
C GLN A 283 13.08 3.62 -18.75
N TYR A 284 13.36 4.93 -18.77
CA TYR A 284 14.72 5.44 -18.61
C TYR A 284 15.35 4.92 -17.32
N GLN A 285 16.46 4.19 -17.46
CA GLN A 285 17.26 3.71 -16.33
C GLN A 285 18.34 4.72 -15.99
N LEU A 286 18.46 5.06 -14.71
CA LEU A 286 19.49 5.99 -14.24
C LEU A 286 20.88 5.40 -14.49
N THR A 287 21.71 6.16 -15.20
CA THR A 287 23.14 5.81 -15.35
C THR A 287 23.89 6.03 -14.04
N GLU A 288 25.08 5.44 -13.90
CA GLU A 288 25.98 5.70 -12.75
C GLU A 288 26.24 7.20 -12.57
N LYS A 289 26.39 7.94 -13.67
CA LYS A 289 26.56 9.40 -13.65
C LYS A 289 25.34 10.10 -13.05
N ASP A 290 24.14 9.63 -13.35
CA ASP A 290 22.91 10.22 -12.80
C ASP A 290 22.72 9.86 -11.34
N GLN A 291 23.03 8.63 -10.93
CA GLN A 291 23.07 8.24 -9.53
C GLN A 291 24.04 9.11 -8.73
N GLN A 292 25.23 9.38 -9.28
CA GLN A 292 26.21 10.27 -8.66
C GLN A 292 25.71 11.73 -8.57
N LYS A 293 24.97 12.22 -9.58
CA LYS A 293 24.29 13.52 -9.49
C LYS A 293 23.27 13.54 -8.36
N VAL A 294 22.39 12.53 -8.28
CA VAL A 294 21.37 12.44 -7.22
C VAL A 294 22.05 12.41 -5.85
N LYS A 295 23.08 11.59 -5.68
CA LYS A 295 23.88 11.52 -4.44
C LYS A 295 24.44 12.88 -4.05
N THR A 296 25.02 13.59 -5.01
CA THR A 296 25.61 14.92 -4.77
C THR A 296 24.54 15.93 -4.32
N ILE A 297 23.39 15.96 -4.99
CA ILE A 297 22.27 16.85 -4.65
C ILE A 297 21.71 16.49 -3.26
N TYR A 298 21.48 15.20 -2.99
CA TYR A 298 20.97 14.72 -1.71
C TYR A 298 21.90 15.11 -0.56
N ASN A 299 23.21 14.85 -0.69
CA ASN A 299 24.21 15.16 0.34
C ASN A 299 24.33 16.67 0.59
N ALA A 300 24.13 17.51 -0.41
CA ALA A 300 24.13 18.96 -0.24
C ALA A 300 22.88 19.46 0.53
N LEU A 301 21.72 18.83 0.31
CA LEU A 301 20.45 19.25 0.89
C LEU A 301 20.17 18.65 2.27
N GLN A 302 20.67 17.44 2.54
CA GLN A 302 20.38 16.70 3.76
C GLN A 302 20.79 17.47 5.04
N PRO A 303 21.98 18.09 5.14
CA PRO A 303 22.35 18.87 6.33
C PRO A 303 21.40 20.04 6.60
N PHE A 304 20.98 20.74 5.54
CA PHE A 304 20.02 21.84 5.64
C PHE A 304 18.65 21.36 6.13
N ILE A 305 18.19 20.19 5.64
CA ILE A 305 16.93 19.59 6.08
C ILE A 305 17.02 19.15 7.56
N ILE A 306 18.14 18.57 7.99
CA ILE A 306 18.36 18.19 9.39
C ILE A 306 18.34 19.42 10.29
N GLN A 307 19.03 20.49 9.90
CA GLN A 307 19.11 21.72 10.68
C GLN A 307 17.75 22.42 10.83
N ASN A 308 16.94 22.44 9.77
CA ASN A 308 15.66 23.18 9.73
C ASN A 308 14.43 22.31 10.05
N GLY A 309 14.63 21.01 10.31
CA GLY A 309 13.61 20.09 10.76
C GLY A 309 12.55 19.68 9.73
N THR A 310 11.47 19.08 10.23
CA THR A 310 10.44 18.40 9.42
C THR A 310 9.62 19.34 8.54
N LYS A 311 9.43 20.61 8.94
CA LYS A 311 8.71 21.61 8.14
C LYS A 311 9.46 21.87 6.82
N GLN A 312 10.77 22.05 6.88
CA GLN A 312 11.57 22.30 5.69
C GLN A 312 11.66 21.07 4.78
N LYS A 313 11.79 19.87 5.38
CA LYS A 313 11.67 18.60 4.66
C LYS A 313 10.38 18.53 3.84
N ARG A 314 9.23 18.86 4.46
CA ARG A 314 7.91 18.85 3.81
C ARG A 314 7.83 19.85 2.65
N SER A 315 8.35 21.07 2.83
CA SER A 315 8.39 22.07 1.76
C SER A 315 9.18 21.58 0.54
N PHE A 316 10.35 20.97 0.78
CA PHE A 316 11.17 20.43 -0.29
C PHE A 316 10.50 19.26 -1.02
N ILE A 317 9.92 18.32 -0.27
CA ILE A 317 9.12 17.23 -0.83
C ILE A 317 7.95 17.76 -1.67
N SER A 318 7.27 18.82 -1.20
CA SER A 318 6.16 19.43 -1.94
C SER A 318 6.64 20.03 -3.26
N LEU A 319 7.82 20.66 -3.29
CA LEU A 319 8.41 21.19 -4.51
C LEU A 319 8.71 20.07 -5.51
N LEU A 320 9.38 19.00 -5.07
CA LEU A 320 9.71 17.85 -5.92
C LEU A 320 8.46 17.16 -6.46
N ARG A 321 7.41 17.00 -5.65
CA ARG A 321 6.12 16.43 -6.09
C ARG A 321 5.45 17.23 -7.20
N SER A 322 5.58 18.55 -7.18
CA SER A 322 5.07 19.40 -8.25
C SER A 322 5.97 19.35 -9.49
N ALA A 323 7.29 19.15 -9.30
CA ALA A 323 8.24 19.06 -10.39
C ALA A 323 8.04 17.80 -11.24
N VAL A 324 7.75 16.64 -10.63
CA VAL A 324 7.54 15.38 -11.38
C VAL A 324 6.32 15.40 -12.31
N THR A 325 5.39 16.33 -12.11
CA THR A 325 4.23 16.53 -12.99
C THR A 325 4.38 17.73 -13.93
N ALA A 326 5.49 18.47 -13.86
CA ALA A 326 5.69 19.65 -14.68
C ALA A 326 5.96 19.24 -16.15
N PRO A 327 5.28 19.83 -17.15
CA PRO A 327 5.42 19.40 -18.56
C PRO A 327 6.87 19.35 -19.07
N LYS A 328 7.69 20.33 -18.68
CA LYS A 328 9.12 20.40 -19.05
C LYS A 328 9.97 19.27 -18.44
N ILE A 329 9.57 18.74 -17.29
CA ILE A 329 10.25 17.62 -16.63
C ILE A 329 9.75 16.30 -17.20
N VAL A 330 8.43 16.15 -17.38
CA VAL A 330 7.82 14.95 -17.96
C VAL A 330 8.34 14.67 -19.38
N ALA A 331 8.59 15.72 -20.17
CA ALA A 331 9.17 15.61 -21.50
C ALA A 331 10.65 15.16 -21.53
N ASP A 332 11.33 15.08 -20.38
CA ASP A 332 12.73 14.67 -20.25
C ASP A 332 12.84 13.47 -19.30
N PRO A 333 12.85 12.23 -19.83
CA PRO A 333 12.86 11.01 -19.02
C PRO A 333 14.01 10.92 -18.02
N GLN A 334 15.19 11.45 -18.36
CA GLN A 334 16.35 11.48 -17.46
C GLN A 334 16.09 12.42 -16.28
N LYS A 335 15.63 13.64 -16.54
CA LYS A 335 15.30 14.59 -15.45
C LYS A 335 14.18 14.05 -14.57
N LEU A 336 13.15 13.46 -15.17
CA LEU A 336 12.05 12.85 -14.43
C LEU A 336 12.55 11.74 -13.49
N ALA A 337 13.40 10.84 -13.99
CA ALA A 337 13.98 9.76 -13.21
C ALA A 337 14.85 10.28 -12.05
N ILE A 338 15.69 11.30 -12.30
CA ILE A 338 16.53 11.93 -11.27
C ILE A 338 15.66 12.54 -10.15
N ILE A 339 14.59 13.24 -10.51
CA ILE A 339 13.70 13.88 -9.52
C ILE A 339 12.90 12.83 -8.74
N LYS A 340 12.41 11.77 -9.41
CA LYS A 340 11.74 10.64 -8.74
C LYS A 340 12.67 9.95 -7.73
N ASP A 341 13.92 9.66 -8.10
CA ASP A 341 14.91 9.03 -7.20
C ASP A 341 15.24 9.93 -6.01
N LEU A 342 15.45 11.24 -6.24
CA LEU A 342 15.68 12.20 -5.17
C LEU A 342 14.48 12.27 -4.21
N LEU A 343 13.26 12.31 -4.75
CA LEU A 343 12.03 12.35 -3.96
C LEU A 343 11.89 11.10 -3.08
N TRP A 344 12.10 9.92 -3.65
CA TRP A 344 12.11 8.66 -2.91
C TRP A 344 13.11 8.69 -1.75
N ARG A 345 14.37 9.10 -1.97
CA ARG A 345 15.39 9.21 -0.91
C ARG A 345 15.00 10.13 0.23
N PHE A 346 14.25 11.20 -0.06
CA PHE A 346 13.73 12.07 1.00
C PHE A 346 12.57 11.46 1.78
N PHE A 347 11.89 10.45 1.24
CA PHE A 347 10.87 9.69 1.97
C PHE A 347 11.45 8.57 2.82
N VAL A 348 12.62 8.02 2.49
CA VAL A 348 13.27 6.98 3.30
C VAL A 348 13.50 7.48 4.73
N ILE A 349 13.04 6.68 5.69
CA ILE A 349 13.24 6.89 7.13
C ILE A 349 13.95 5.71 7.82
N GLY A 350 14.12 4.59 7.12
CA GLY A 350 14.83 3.41 7.60
C GLY A 350 14.95 2.33 6.53
N GLU A 351 15.65 1.25 6.89
CA GLU A 351 15.79 0.03 6.09
C GLU A 351 15.00 -1.11 6.76
N LEU A 352 14.60 -2.11 5.96
CA LEU A 352 13.74 -3.22 6.37
C LEU A 352 14.39 -4.16 7.39
#